data_AF-A0A378SIV4-F1
#
_entry.id   AF-A0A378SIV4-F1
#
_cell.length_a   1.000
_cell.length_b   1.000
_cell.length_c   1.000
_cell.angle_alpha   90.00
_cell.angle_beta   90.00
_cell.angle_gamma   90.00
#
_symmetry.space_group_name_H-M   'P 1'
#
loop_
_entity.id
_entity.type
_entity.pdbx_description
1 polymer ?
#
loop_
_entity_poly.entity_id
_entity_poly.type
_entity_poly.pdbx_seq_one_letter_code
_entity_poly.pdbx_strand_id
1 'polypeptide(L)'
;MLLRFATVVTAYILISVATAPLASTAPESDPDPAVAAASSADPPAPPPNDGLVPSGARATRTTADGWTISVWADDESEVPVAPLTTSTASREYIVGGAFNASVTGAGTTTLTGGTLEVGYQIGCGIELGVNGVQLTGSVGVVPALGPTGLSAGLPINGSVAVYLVPGKVNIVPVSKMVFKGTDPRITISDFRV
;
A
#
# COMPACT_ATOMS: atom_id res chain seq x y z
N MET A 1 47.15 -27.90 33.24
CA MET A 1 48.39 -28.08 32.46
C MET A 1 48.18 -27.40 31.11
N LEU A 2 48.93 -26.32 30.80
CA LEU A 2 48.92 -25.55 29.53
C LEU A 2 47.56 -24.90 29.12
N LEU A 3 47.46 -23.85 28.29
CA LEU A 3 48.20 -22.59 27.99
C LEU A 3 47.31 -21.81 26.96
N ARG A 4 47.26 -20.49 26.73
CA ARG A 4 48.05 -19.28 27.13
C ARG A 4 47.11 -18.06 27.37
N PHE A 5 47.68 -17.02 27.99
CA PHE A 5 47.53 -15.56 27.80
C PHE A 5 46.77 -15.10 26.53
N ALA A 6 45.81 -14.17 26.54
CA ALA A 6 45.78 -12.80 27.10
C ALA A 6 46.54 -11.72 26.29
N THR A 7 45.90 -10.55 26.20
CA THR A 7 46.40 -9.20 25.82
C THR A 7 46.13 -8.70 24.38
N VAL A 8 45.48 -7.52 24.37
CA VAL A 8 45.16 -6.62 23.24
C VAL A 8 46.40 -5.80 22.83
N VAL A 9 46.43 -5.23 21.61
CA VAL A 9 46.86 -3.83 21.28
C VAL A 9 47.17 -3.65 19.77
N THR A 10 46.23 -2.98 19.09
CA THR A 10 46.41 -1.82 18.18
C THR A 10 47.10 -1.93 16.80
N ALA A 11 46.53 -1.15 15.85
CA ALA A 11 47.09 -0.66 14.57
C ALA A 11 47.11 -1.63 13.37
N TYR A 12 47.00 -1.19 12.10
CA TYR A 12 46.93 0.19 11.56
C TYR A 12 45.94 0.26 10.38
N ILE A 13 45.35 1.43 10.13
CA ILE A 13 44.48 1.68 8.96
C ILE A 13 45.35 1.88 7.71
N LEU A 14 45.04 1.17 6.62
CA LEU A 14 45.59 1.44 5.29
C LEU A 14 44.51 2.07 4.40
N ILE A 15 44.53 3.39 4.31
CA ILE A 15 43.76 4.16 3.32
C ILE A 15 44.57 4.21 2.03
N SER A 16 43.97 3.79 0.92
CA SER A 16 44.54 3.89 -0.42
C SER A 16 44.58 5.35 -0.88
N VAL A 17 45.70 6.04 -0.66
CA VAL A 17 45.90 7.42 -1.16
C VAL A 17 46.22 7.36 -2.65
N ALA A 18 45.22 7.67 -3.49
CA ALA A 18 45.45 7.97 -4.90
C ALA A 18 45.98 9.41 -5.02
N THR A 19 47.15 9.58 -5.64
CA THR A 19 47.82 10.87 -5.81
C THR A 19 47.16 11.70 -6.92
N ALA A 20 46.39 12.72 -6.55
CA ALA A 20 46.06 13.83 -7.44
C ALA A 20 47.11 14.96 -7.28
N PRO A 21 47.54 15.64 -8.36
CA PRO A 21 48.57 16.67 -8.29
C PRO A 21 48.10 17.95 -7.57
N LEU A 22 49.05 18.65 -6.97
CA LEU A 22 48.86 19.86 -6.19
C LEU A 22 48.34 21.02 -7.06
N ALA A 23 47.20 21.60 -6.70
CA ALA A 23 46.75 22.88 -7.25
C ALA A 23 47.55 24.04 -6.61
N SER A 24 48.31 24.76 -7.44
CA SER A 24 49.01 25.98 -7.03
C SER A 24 48.05 27.18 -7.10
N THR A 25 47.82 27.86 -5.98
CA THR A 25 46.99 29.06 -5.93
C THR A 25 47.79 30.31 -6.25
N ALA A 26 47.57 30.89 -7.43
CA ALA A 26 47.94 32.27 -7.76
C ALA A 26 46.79 32.91 -8.56
N PRO A 27 46.34 34.14 -8.24
CA PRO A 27 45.25 34.79 -8.94
C PRO A 27 45.79 35.60 -10.13
N GLU A 28 45.77 35.02 -11.32
CA GLU A 28 46.03 35.74 -12.58
C GLU A 28 44.71 35.86 -13.36
N SER A 29 44.33 37.08 -13.74
CA SER A 29 43.05 37.35 -14.41
C SER A 29 43.22 37.33 -15.93
N ASP A 30 42.75 36.26 -16.59
CA ASP A 30 42.63 36.17 -18.05
C ASP A 30 41.19 35.71 -18.41
N PRO A 31 40.61 36.14 -19.55
CA PRO A 31 39.19 35.98 -19.81
C PRO A 31 38.83 34.54 -20.24
N ASP A 32 37.93 33.92 -19.47
CA ASP A 32 37.44 32.55 -19.70
C ASP A 32 36.73 32.42 -21.07
N PRO A 33 37.15 31.51 -21.96
CA PRO A 33 36.45 31.26 -23.21
C PRO A 33 35.05 30.70 -22.94
N ALA A 34 34.02 31.39 -23.44
CA ALA A 34 32.61 31.12 -23.14
C ALA A 34 32.23 29.62 -23.28
N VAL A 35 32.14 28.94 -22.13
CA VAL A 35 31.65 27.57 -22.06
C VAL A 35 30.15 27.59 -22.38
N ALA A 36 29.79 27.06 -23.55
CA ALA A 36 28.39 26.93 -23.93
C ALA A 36 27.68 26.03 -22.91
N ALA A 37 26.73 26.61 -22.15
CA ALA A 37 25.94 25.87 -21.19
C ALA A 37 25.11 24.81 -21.93
N ALA A 38 25.53 23.55 -21.83
CA ALA A 38 24.72 22.44 -22.29
C ALA A 38 23.46 22.37 -21.42
N SER A 39 22.31 22.73 -21.98
CA SER A 39 21.02 22.56 -21.31
C SER A 39 20.81 21.07 -21.02
N SER A 40 21.02 20.68 -19.76
CA SER A 40 20.51 19.42 -19.23
C SER A 40 18.99 19.50 -19.22
N ALA A 41 18.36 19.05 -20.29
CA ALA A 41 16.94 18.77 -20.27
C ALA A 41 16.70 17.69 -19.20
N ASP A 42 15.88 18.00 -18.20
CA ASP A 42 15.47 17.00 -17.22
C ASP A 42 14.82 15.82 -17.96
N PRO A 43 15.08 14.57 -17.54
CA PRO A 43 14.39 13.42 -18.11
C PRO A 43 12.88 13.61 -17.92
N PRO A 44 12.04 13.29 -18.92
CA PRO A 44 10.61 13.45 -18.81
C PRO A 44 10.09 12.68 -17.59
N ALA A 45 9.24 13.34 -16.79
CA ALA A 45 8.64 12.72 -15.62
C ALA A 45 7.98 11.38 -16.00
N PRO A 46 8.10 10.33 -15.16
CA PRO A 46 7.43 9.07 -15.43
C PRO A 46 5.92 9.33 -15.61
N PRO A 47 5.25 8.58 -16.52
CA PRO A 47 3.82 8.76 -16.74
C PRO A 47 3.06 8.60 -15.43
N PRO A 48 1.97 9.35 -15.21
CA PRO A 48 1.10 9.13 -14.05
C PRO A 48 0.70 7.66 -13.99
N ASN A 49 0.79 7.07 -12.80
CA ASN A 49 0.14 5.79 -12.56
C ASN A 49 -1.37 6.05 -12.51
N ASP A 50 -2.04 5.77 -13.63
CA ASP A 50 -3.49 5.88 -13.80
C ASP A 50 -4.28 4.84 -12.99
N GLY A 51 -3.57 3.89 -12.37
CA GLY A 51 -4.16 2.84 -11.55
C GLY A 51 -4.96 1.82 -12.35
N LEU A 52 -4.82 1.76 -13.68
CA LEU A 52 -5.61 0.85 -14.51
C LEU A 52 -5.44 -0.61 -14.08
N VAL A 53 -6.57 -1.29 -13.90
CA VAL A 53 -6.66 -2.71 -13.56
C VAL A 53 -7.34 -3.50 -14.67
N PRO A 54 -7.10 -4.83 -14.81
CA PRO A 54 -7.82 -5.65 -15.76
C PRO A 54 -9.33 -5.62 -15.47
N SER A 55 -10.11 -5.00 -16.36
CA SER A 55 -11.53 -4.80 -16.13
C SER A 55 -12.34 -6.10 -16.17
N GLY A 56 -13.46 -6.12 -15.45
CA GLY A 56 -14.39 -7.23 -15.31
C GLY A 56 -14.86 -7.78 -16.66
N ALA A 57 -14.28 -8.91 -17.06
CA ALA A 57 -14.59 -9.59 -18.30
C ALA A 57 -16.09 -9.88 -18.46
N ARG A 58 -16.58 -9.82 -19.69
CA ARG A 58 -18.00 -10.00 -20.01
C ARG A 58 -18.53 -11.35 -19.54
N ALA A 59 -19.41 -11.31 -18.53
CA ALA A 59 -20.18 -12.45 -18.06
C ALA A 59 -21.57 -12.43 -18.70
N THR A 60 -21.93 -13.51 -19.40
CA THR A 60 -23.22 -13.65 -20.09
C THR A 60 -24.00 -14.83 -19.55
N ARG A 61 -25.31 -14.66 -19.36
CA ARG A 61 -26.26 -15.71 -18.96
C ARG A 61 -27.57 -15.59 -19.75
N THR A 62 -28.07 -16.72 -20.21
CA THR A 62 -29.42 -16.83 -20.77
C THR A 62 -30.40 -17.20 -19.65
N THR A 63 -31.51 -16.49 -19.55
CA THR A 63 -32.59 -16.74 -18.59
C THR A 63 -33.50 -17.87 -19.08
N ALA A 64 -34.30 -18.44 -18.16
CA ALA A 64 -35.21 -19.55 -18.48
C ALA A 64 -36.30 -19.18 -19.51
N ASP A 65 -36.65 -17.89 -19.61
CA ASP A 65 -37.65 -17.36 -20.55
C ASP A 65 -37.06 -16.88 -21.89
N GLY A 66 -35.74 -16.98 -22.09
CA GLY A 66 -35.08 -16.78 -23.39
C GLY A 66 -34.33 -15.45 -23.58
N TRP A 67 -34.24 -14.60 -22.55
CA TRP A 67 -33.41 -13.39 -22.59
C TRP A 67 -31.94 -13.71 -22.37
N THR A 68 -31.05 -12.99 -23.04
CA THR A 68 -29.59 -13.06 -22.85
C THR A 68 -29.12 -11.78 -22.19
N ILE A 69 -28.69 -11.91 -20.93
CA ILE A 69 -28.17 -10.81 -20.11
C ILE A 69 -26.64 -10.92 -20.12
N SER A 70 -25.95 -9.82 -20.45
CA SER A 70 -24.51 -9.69 -20.23
C SER A 70 -24.23 -8.54 -19.27
N VAL A 71 -23.18 -8.69 -18.45
CA VAL A 71 -22.58 -7.62 -17.64
C VAL A 71 -21.07 -7.61 -17.87
N TRP A 72 -20.46 -6.43 -17.89
CA TRP A 72 -19.02 -6.24 -18.05
C TRP A 72 -18.60 -4.88 -17.52
N ALA A 73 -17.29 -4.70 -17.31
CA ALA A 73 -16.70 -3.41 -17.02
C ALA A 73 -15.66 -3.03 -18.07
N ASP A 74 -15.53 -1.72 -18.30
CA ASP A 74 -14.54 -1.09 -19.17
C ASP A 74 -13.80 0.00 -18.37
N ASP A 75 -12.52 0.23 -18.68
CA ASP A 75 -11.68 1.31 -18.13
C ASP A 75 -11.62 1.36 -16.58
N GLU A 76 -11.58 0.19 -15.92
CA GLU A 76 -11.47 0.12 -14.45
C GLU A 76 -10.10 0.58 -13.94
N SER A 77 -10.12 1.35 -12.84
CA SER A 77 -8.94 1.83 -12.14
C SER A 77 -9.05 1.68 -10.62
N GLU A 78 -7.91 1.38 -9.98
CA GLU A 78 -7.73 1.28 -8.54
C GLU A 78 -6.43 2.00 -8.12
N VAL A 79 -6.52 3.30 -7.82
CA VAL A 79 -5.37 4.12 -7.41
C VAL A 79 -5.18 4.04 -5.89
N PRO A 80 -4.07 3.49 -5.36
CA PRO A 80 -3.83 3.46 -3.91
C PRO A 80 -3.61 4.87 -3.37
N VAL A 81 -4.24 5.22 -2.26
CA VAL A 81 -4.10 6.53 -1.59
C VAL A 81 -3.68 6.40 -0.13
N ALA A 82 -3.16 7.49 0.43
CA ALA A 82 -2.83 7.58 1.84
C ALA A 82 -4.10 7.41 2.71
N PRO A 83 -4.16 6.41 3.62
CA PRO A 83 -5.35 6.16 4.42
C PRO A 83 -5.74 7.34 5.30
N LEU A 84 -7.02 7.72 5.29
CA LEU A 84 -7.59 8.76 6.18
C LEU A 84 -7.35 8.44 7.67
N THR A 85 -7.25 7.16 8.03
CA THR A 85 -6.98 6.69 9.40
C THR A 85 -5.54 6.95 9.87
N THR A 86 -4.62 7.30 8.96
CA THR A 86 -3.16 7.33 9.17
C THR A 86 -2.53 6.00 9.62
N SER A 87 -3.31 4.91 9.69
CA SER A 87 -2.85 3.60 10.11
C SER A 87 -2.05 2.91 9.00
N THR A 88 -0.85 2.44 9.32
CA THR A 88 -0.01 1.63 8.41
C THR A 88 -0.63 0.27 8.08
N ALA A 89 -1.63 -0.18 8.84
CA ALA A 89 -2.40 -1.39 8.58
C ALA A 89 -3.66 -1.14 7.72
N SER A 90 -4.10 0.10 7.55
CA SER A 90 -5.20 0.44 6.63
C SER A 90 -4.71 0.48 5.18
N ARG A 91 -5.60 0.16 4.24
CA ARG A 91 -5.45 0.39 2.81
C ARG A 91 -6.69 1.14 2.35
N GLU A 92 -6.52 1.97 1.34
CA GLU A 92 -7.58 2.82 0.80
C GLU A 92 -7.26 3.14 -0.66
N TYR A 93 -8.28 3.17 -1.49
CA TYR A 93 -8.17 3.31 -2.94
C TYR A 93 -9.15 4.37 -3.45
N ILE A 94 -8.76 5.05 -4.52
CA ILE A 94 -9.67 5.77 -5.39
C ILE A 94 -9.96 4.88 -6.58
N VAL A 95 -11.23 4.55 -6.80
CA VAL A 95 -11.67 3.60 -7.83
C VAL A 95 -12.59 4.26 -8.84
N GLY A 96 -12.48 3.82 -10.08
CA GLY A 96 -13.27 4.28 -11.22
C GLY A 96 -13.51 3.18 -12.24
N GLY A 97 -14.43 3.42 -13.16
CA GLY A 97 -14.73 2.49 -14.25
C GLY A 97 -16.14 2.66 -14.82
N ALA A 98 -16.37 2.03 -15.97
CA ALA A 98 -17.65 1.98 -16.64
C ALA A 98 -18.25 0.58 -16.55
N PHE A 99 -19.37 0.44 -15.84
CA PHE A 99 -20.05 -0.82 -15.60
C PHE A 99 -21.31 -0.88 -16.44
N ASN A 100 -21.37 -1.86 -17.33
CA ASN A 100 -22.40 -1.94 -18.36
C ASN A 100 -23.17 -3.24 -18.23
N ALA A 101 -24.43 -3.23 -18.66
CA ALA A 101 -25.16 -4.44 -18.99
C ALA A 101 -25.83 -4.33 -20.35
N SER A 102 -26.23 -5.47 -20.91
CA SER A 102 -27.03 -5.55 -22.14
C SER A 102 -28.02 -6.69 -22.03
N VAL A 103 -29.30 -6.44 -22.35
CA VAL A 103 -30.37 -7.44 -22.39
C VAL A 103 -30.82 -7.62 -23.84
N THR A 104 -30.61 -8.81 -24.40
CA THR A 104 -30.85 -9.13 -25.82
C THR A 104 -31.57 -10.46 -25.98
N GLY A 105 -31.97 -10.82 -27.20
CA GLY A 105 -32.69 -12.05 -27.51
C GLY A 105 -34.18 -11.84 -27.78
N ALA A 106 -34.93 -12.94 -27.82
CA ALA A 106 -36.37 -12.96 -28.08
C ALA A 106 -37.06 -13.76 -26.97
N GLY A 107 -36.99 -13.24 -25.75
CA GLY A 107 -37.62 -13.89 -24.60
C GLY A 107 -39.15 -13.90 -24.72
N THR A 108 -39.77 -14.86 -24.06
CA THR A 108 -41.23 -15.10 -24.08
C THR A 108 -42.03 -14.13 -23.21
N THR A 109 -41.34 -13.32 -22.40
CA THR A 109 -41.92 -12.32 -21.48
C THR A 109 -41.71 -10.89 -22.02
N THR A 110 -42.53 -9.94 -21.58
CA THR A 110 -42.28 -8.52 -21.84
C THR A 110 -41.24 -7.98 -20.87
N LEU A 111 -40.17 -7.37 -21.36
CA LEU A 111 -39.20 -6.66 -20.51
C LEU A 111 -39.87 -5.48 -19.79
N THR A 112 -39.91 -5.55 -18.45
CA THR A 112 -40.41 -4.46 -17.59
C THR A 112 -39.29 -3.58 -17.05
N GLY A 113 -38.04 -4.00 -17.22
CA GLY A 113 -36.82 -3.37 -16.73
C GLY A 113 -35.95 -4.30 -15.90
N GLY A 114 -34.99 -3.74 -15.20
CA GLY A 114 -34.08 -4.47 -14.33
C GLY A 114 -33.41 -3.55 -13.30
N THR A 115 -32.46 -4.10 -12.54
CA THR A 115 -31.60 -3.33 -11.64
C THR A 115 -30.15 -3.72 -11.87
N LEU A 116 -29.31 -2.73 -12.16
CA LEU A 116 -27.87 -2.87 -12.26
C LEU A 116 -27.27 -2.42 -10.92
N GLU A 117 -26.45 -3.27 -10.31
CA GLU A 117 -25.79 -3.01 -9.03
C GLU A 117 -24.28 -3.20 -9.22
N VAL A 118 -23.50 -2.27 -8.68
CA VAL A 118 -22.05 -2.23 -8.78
C VAL A 118 -21.48 -2.05 -7.37
N GLY A 119 -20.47 -2.85 -7.06
CA GLY A 119 -19.79 -2.84 -5.77
C GLY A 119 -18.55 -3.71 -5.78
N TYR A 120 -17.68 -3.49 -4.78
CA TYR A 120 -16.39 -4.16 -4.65
C TYR A 120 -16.46 -5.25 -3.57
N GLN A 121 -15.66 -6.31 -3.73
CA GLN A 121 -15.48 -7.34 -2.70
C GLN A 121 -14.11 -7.20 -2.08
N ILE A 122 -14.06 -6.75 -0.82
CA ILE A 122 -12.81 -6.44 -0.13
C ILE A 122 -12.52 -7.55 0.86
N GLY A 123 -11.50 -8.36 0.56
CA GLY A 123 -11.03 -9.43 1.43
C GLY A 123 -9.80 -9.02 2.24
N CYS A 124 -9.87 -9.09 3.56
CA CYS A 124 -8.68 -9.20 4.40
C CYS A 124 -8.46 -10.68 4.77
N GLY A 125 -7.23 -11.19 4.69
CA GLY A 125 -6.92 -12.55 5.12
C GLY A 125 -6.84 -12.69 6.65
N ILE A 126 -6.40 -11.63 7.31
CA ILE A 126 -6.27 -11.51 8.77
C ILE A 126 -6.74 -10.10 9.16
N GLU A 127 -7.51 -10.01 10.23
CA GLU A 127 -7.94 -8.77 10.85
C GLU A 127 -7.17 -8.56 12.17
N LEU A 128 -6.70 -7.34 12.44
CA LEU A 128 -6.19 -6.97 13.76
C LEU A 128 -7.39 -6.84 14.69
N GLY A 129 -7.48 -7.67 15.72
CA GLY A 129 -8.59 -7.64 16.67
C GLY A 129 -8.65 -6.33 17.46
N VAL A 130 -9.69 -6.14 18.27
CA VAL A 130 -9.94 -4.91 19.06
C VAL A 130 -8.75 -4.45 19.93
N ASN A 131 -7.85 -5.38 20.29
CA ASN A 131 -6.66 -5.14 21.08
C ASN A 131 -5.39 -4.85 20.24
N GLY A 132 -5.44 -5.04 18.92
CA GLY A 132 -4.39 -4.73 17.96
C GLY A 132 -3.02 -5.32 18.32
N VAL A 133 -2.01 -4.45 18.33
CA VAL A 133 -0.69 -4.72 18.90
C VAL A 133 -0.60 -4.00 20.24
N GLN A 134 -0.54 -4.75 21.33
CA GLN A 134 -0.29 -4.19 22.67
C GLN A 134 1.20 -4.28 22.99
N LEU A 135 1.82 -3.14 23.30
CA LEU A 135 3.14 -3.05 23.91
C LEU A 135 2.96 -2.70 25.38
N THR A 136 3.25 -3.64 26.28
CA THR A 136 3.25 -3.42 27.73
C THR A 136 4.69 -3.26 28.21
N GLY A 137 4.99 -2.17 28.91
CA GLY A 137 6.26 -1.98 29.60
C GLY A 137 6.01 -1.73 31.09
N SER A 138 6.81 -2.33 31.97
CA SER A 138 6.79 -2.04 33.39
C SER A 138 8.22 -1.90 33.95
N VAL A 139 8.39 -0.92 34.83
CA VAL A 139 9.63 -0.67 35.56
C VAL A 139 9.26 -0.59 37.03
N GLY A 140 9.98 -1.32 37.88
CA GLY A 140 9.71 -1.36 39.32
C GLY A 140 10.97 -1.23 40.15
N VAL A 141 10.77 -1.05 41.47
CA VAL A 141 11.81 -1.18 42.49
C VAL A 141 11.33 -2.24 43.48
N VAL A 142 12.08 -3.32 43.64
CA VAL A 142 11.77 -4.40 44.56
C VAL A 142 12.82 -4.41 45.68
N PRO A 143 12.50 -3.86 46.87
CA PRO A 143 13.40 -3.96 48.02
C PRO A 143 13.49 -5.41 48.49
N ALA A 144 14.71 -5.88 48.78
CA ALA A 144 14.99 -7.23 49.24
C ALA A 144 15.95 -7.18 50.44
N LEU A 145 15.55 -7.82 51.54
CA LEU A 145 16.37 -7.99 52.74
C LEU A 145 17.20 -9.27 52.60
N GLY A 146 18.52 -9.12 52.48
CA GLY A 146 19.47 -10.24 52.42
C GLY A 146 20.34 -10.33 53.68
N PRO A 147 21.16 -11.38 53.82
CA PRO A 147 22.07 -11.56 54.95
C PRO A 147 23.15 -10.46 55.06
N THR A 148 23.32 -9.63 54.02
CA THR A 148 24.24 -8.48 53.97
C THR A 148 23.54 -7.12 54.14
N GLY A 149 22.21 -7.07 54.33
CA GLY A 149 21.44 -5.84 54.54
C GLY A 149 20.31 -5.63 53.53
N LEU A 150 19.80 -4.39 53.46
CA LEU A 150 18.78 -3.98 52.51
C LEU A 150 19.39 -3.73 51.13
N SER A 151 18.84 -4.41 50.12
CA SER A 151 19.16 -4.25 48.71
C SER A 151 17.91 -3.90 47.91
N ALA A 152 18.05 -3.45 46.67
CA ALA A 152 16.91 -3.17 45.79
C ALA A 152 17.19 -3.66 44.36
N GLY A 153 16.28 -4.49 43.83
CA GLY A 153 16.27 -4.86 42.42
C GLY A 153 15.47 -3.86 41.60
N LEU A 154 15.91 -3.59 40.37
CA LEU A 154 15.22 -2.72 39.41
C LEU A 154 14.71 -3.56 38.21
N PRO A 155 13.65 -4.36 38.37
CA PRO A 155 13.10 -5.12 37.26
C PRO A 155 12.52 -4.18 36.19
N ILE A 156 12.99 -4.37 34.96
CA ILE A 156 12.43 -3.81 33.73
C ILE A 156 11.84 -4.97 32.95
N ASN A 157 10.55 -4.93 32.65
CA ASN A 157 9.86 -5.93 31.85
C ASN A 157 9.21 -5.26 30.64
N GLY A 158 9.19 -5.96 29.53
CA GLY A 158 8.44 -5.57 28.33
C GLY A 158 7.79 -6.81 27.71
N SER A 159 6.57 -6.66 27.22
CA SER A 159 5.89 -7.68 26.43
C SER A 159 5.17 -7.06 25.23
N VAL A 160 5.14 -7.81 24.13
CA VAL A 160 4.36 -7.48 22.93
C VAL A 160 3.34 -8.58 22.74
N ALA A 161 2.07 -8.22 22.64
CA ALA A 161 0.99 -9.13 22.29
C ALA A 161 0.32 -8.65 20.99
N VAL A 162 0.16 -9.57 20.03
CA VAL A 162 -0.50 -9.30 18.75
C VAL A 162 -1.78 -10.10 18.70
N TYR A 163 -2.92 -9.40 18.63
CA TYR A 163 -4.24 -10.01 18.63
C TYR A 163 -4.74 -10.11 17.19
N LEU A 164 -4.64 -11.31 16.62
CA LEU A 164 -5.11 -11.61 15.27
C LEU A 164 -6.45 -12.35 15.32
N VAL A 165 -7.37 -11.95 14.44
CA VAL A 165 -8.60 -12.69 14.15
C VAL A 165 -8.64 -13.07 12.67
N PRO A 166 -9.32 -14.17 12.30
CA PRO A 166 -9.52 -14.51 10.89
C PRO A 166 -10.18 -13.35 10.15
N GLY A 167 -9.61 -12.98 9.01
CA GLY A 167 -10.15 -11.89 8.19
C GLY A 167 -11.47 -12.28 7.50
N LYS A 168 -12.09 -11.29 6.86
CA LYS A 168 -13.42 -11.40 6.25
C LYS A 168 -13.42 -10.79 4.85
N VAL A 169 -14.39 -11.21 4.05
CA VAL A 169 -14.73 -10.56 2.78
C VAL A 169 -15.98 -9.71 3.01
N ASN A 170 -15.85 -8.40 2.79
CA ASN A 170 -16.94 -7.44 2.87
C ASN A 170 -17.36 -7.02 1.45
N ILE A 171 -18.66 -6.97 1.20
CA ILE A 171 -19.21 -6.40 -0.04
C ILE A 171 -19.48 -4.92 0.23
N VAL A 172 -18.84 -4.04 -0.55
CA VAL A 172 -19.07 -2.59 -0.53
C VAL A 172 -19.97 -2.24 -1.71
N PRO A 173 -21.29 -2.05 -1.51
CA PRO A 173 -22.17 -1.56 -2.58
C PRO A 173 -21.84 -0.09 -2.87
N VAL A 174 -21.61 0.25 -4.13
CA VAL A 174 -21.26 1.61 -4.55
C VAL A 174 -22.43 2.31 -5.24
N SER A 175 -23.09 1.62 -6.17
CA SER A 175 -24.22 2.21 -6.90
C SER A 175 -25.25 1.16 -7.32
N LYS A 176 -26.51 1.60 -7.41
CA LYS A 176 -27.65 0.76 -7.77
C LYS A 176 -28.63 1.56 -8.63
N MET A 177 -28.86 1.13 -9.86
CA MET A 177 -29.71 1.81 -10.83
C MET A 177 -30.84 0.90 -11.30
N VAL A 178 -32.08 1.34 -11.12
CA VAL A 178 -33.25 0.73 -11.76
C VAL A 178 -33.38 1.29 -13.18
N PHE A 179 -33.52 0.41 -14.17
CA PHE A 179 -33.57 0.79 -15.59
C PHE A 179 -34.73 0.08 -16.31
N LYS A 180 -35.18 0.65 -17.45
CA LYS A 180 -36.21 0.06 -18.33
C LYS A 180 -35.73 -0.30 -19.73
N GLY A 181 -34.57 0.21 -20.14
CA GLY A 181 -33.96 -0.10 -21.44
C GLY A 181 -33.24 -1.45 -21.46
N THR A 182 -32.60 -1.75 -22.59
CA THR A 182 -31.79 -2.96 -22.77
C THR A 182 -30.33 -2.77 -22.32
N ASP A 183 -29.78 -1.57 -22.45
CA ASP A 183 -28.34 -1.30 -22.33
C ASP A 183 -28.03 -0.25 -21.24
N PRO A 184 -28.20 -0.58 -19.95
CA PRO A 184 -27.85 0.32 -18.84
C PRO A 184 -26.33 0.42 -18.65
N ARG A 185 -25.87 1.62 -18.26
CA ARG A 185 -24.50 1.88 -17.83
C ARG A 185 -24.49 2.67 -16.52
N ILE A 186 -23.63 2.28 -15.59
CA ILE A 186 -23.22 3.06 -14.43
C ILE A 186 -21.74 3.42 -14.65
N THR A 187 -21.39 4.69 -14.52
CA THR A 187 -19.97 5.12 -14.50
C THR A 187 -19.63 5.56 -13.09
N ILE A 188 -18.51 5.07 -12.57
CA ILE A 188 -17.95 5.46 -11.27
C ILE A 188 -16.68 6.28 -11.55
N SER A 189 -16.51 7.36 -10.81
CA SER A 189 -15.33 8.23 -10.89
C SER A 189 -15.02 8.74 -9.50
N ASP A 190 -13.74 8.72 -9.14
CA ASP A 190 -13.21 9.21 -7.87
C ASP A 190 -13.90 8.64 -6.60
N PHE A 191 -14.42 7.42 -6.66
CA PHE A 191 -15.04 6.80 -5.49
C PHE A 191 -13.96 6.30 -4.53
N ARG A 192 -14.07 6.60 -3.24
CA ARG A 192 -13.06 6.28 -2.24
C ARG A 192 -13.49 5.10 -1.37
N VAL A 193 -12.63 4.09 -1.24
CA VAL A 193 -12.93 2.79 -0.61
C VAL A 193 -11.78 2.21 0.21
#